data_AF-A0A833G8F6-F1
#
_entry.id   AF-A0A833G8F6-F1
#
_cell.length_a   1.000
_cell.length_b   1.000
_cell.length_c   1.000
_cell.angle_alpha   90.00
_cell.angle_beta   90.00
_cell.angle_gamma   90.00
#
_symmetry.space_group_name_H-M   'P 1'
#
loop_
_entity.id
_entity.type
_entity.pdbx_description
1 polymer ?
#
loop_
_entity_poly.entity_id
_entity_poly.type
_entity_poly.pdbx_seq_one_letter_code
_entity_poly.pdbx_strand_id
1 'polypeptide(L)'
;VYTHPEIASVGKTEEELKAEGVAYRAGKFPFSANARARAMLAKDGFVKVLADAATDQVLGVHIVGPYAGELIAEAAVLMEFAGAAEDLARICHAHPTLSEAVKEAALAAWFKPIHI
;
A
#
# COMPACT_ATOMS: atom_id res chain seq x y z
N VAL A 1 12.65 -2.09 -8.19
CA VAL A 1 13.21 -1.51 -9.44
C VAL A 1 13.49 -0.04 -9.19
N TYR A 2 14.75 0.39 -9.31
CA TYR A 2 15.22 1.71 -8.91
C TYR A 2 15.19 2.74 -10.05
N THR A 3 14.04 2.83 -10.74
CA THR A 3 13.76 3.88 -11.74
C THR A 3 13.26 5.15 -11.07
N HIS A 4 12.94 6.19 -11.86
CA HIS A 4 12.26 7.39 -11.36
C HIS A 4 10.90 7.57 -12.05
N PRO A 5 9.76 7.37 -11.36
CA PRO A 5 9.64 6.90 -9.97
C PRO A 5 10.08 5.44 -9.80
N GLU A 6 10.31 5.04 -8.55
CA GLU A 6 10.65 3.66 -8.21
C GLU A 6 9.43 2.75 -8.30
N ILE A 7 9.68 1.45 -8.44
CA ILE A 7 8.64 0.42 -8.43
C ILE A 7 9.05 -0.67 -7.45
N ALA A 8 8.17 -1.02 -6.52
CA ALA A 8 8.37 -2.09 -5.55
C ALA A 8 7.10 -2.91 -5.37
N SER A 9 7.25 -4.21 -5.11
CA SER A 9 6.14 -5.12 -4.87
C SER A 9 6.58 -6.23 -3.91
N VAL A 10 5.65 -6.68 -3.06
CA VAL A 10 5.80 -7.87 -2.21
C VAL A 10 4.47 -8.62 -2.17
N GLY A 11 4.52 -9.95 -2.09
CA GLY A 11 3.32 -10.78 -2.13
C GLY A 11 2.75 -10.98 -3.54
N LYS A 12 1.47 -11.32 -3.60
CA LYS A 12 0.78 -11.68 -4.84
C LYS A 12 0.27 -10.47 -5.61
N THR A 13 0.21 -10.63 -6.92
CA THR A 13 -0.48 -9.74 -7.86
C THR A 13 -1.97 -10.04 -7.91
N GLU A 14 -2.75 -9.12 -8.48
CA GLU A 14 -4.18 -9.34 -8.69
C GLU A 14 -4.44 -10.49 -9.66
N GLU A 15 -3.58 -10.65 -10.65
CA GLU A 15 -3.63 -11.69 -11.67
C GLU A 15 -3.40 -13.08 -11.05
N GLU A 16 -2.41 -13.22 -10.16
CA GLU A 16 -2.17 -14.46 -9.40
C GLU A 16 -3.35 -14.80 -8.50
N LEU A 17 -3.89 -13.81 -7.76
CA LEU A 17 -5.07 -14.04 -6.90
C LEU A 17 -6.31 -14.46 -7.70
N LYS A 18 -6.55 -13.82 -8.86
CA LYS A 18 -7.63 -14.19 -9.78
C LYS A 18 -7.43 -15.60 -10.34
N ALA A 19 -6.20 -15.97 -10.72
CA ALA A 19 -5.88 -17.29 -11.25
C ALA A 19 -6.05 -18.40 -10.20
N GLU A 20 -5.75 -18.12 -8.93
CA GLU A 20 -5.93 -19.05 -7.82
C GLU A 20 -7.37 -19.08 -7.25
N GLY A 21 -8.25 -18.18 -7.71
CA GLY A 21 -9.62 -18.07 -7.19
C GLY A 21 -9.71 -17.52 -5.77
N VAL A 22 -8.69 -16.78 -5.31
CA VAL A 22 -8.67 -16.15 -4.00
C VAL A 22 -9.45 -14.83 -4.06
N ALA A 23 -10.48 -14.70 -3.22
CA ALA A 23 -11.25 -13.47 -3.11
C ALA A 23 -10.47 -12.42 -2.31
N TYR A 24 -10.34 -11.21 -2.85
CA TYR A 24 -9.61 -10.12 -2.21
C TYR A 24 -10.32 -8.77 -2.39
N ARG A 25 -9.95 -7.82 -1.54
CA ARG A 25 -10.25 -6.38 -1.66
C ARG A 25 -8.98 -5.64 -2.05
N ALA A 26 -9.12 -4.62 -2.88
CA ALA A 26 -8.02 -3.78 -3.32
C ALA A 26 -8.21 -2.35 -2.83
N GLY A 27 -7.27 -1.85 -2.04
CA GLY A 27 -7.17 -0.45 -1.64
C GLY A 27 -6.07 0.24 -2.42
N LYS A 28 -6.32 1.48 -2.87
CA LYS A 28 -5.35 2.26 -3.64
C LYS A 28 -5.34 3.71 -3.18
N PHE A 29 -4.15 4.28 -3.01
CA PHE A 29 -3.96 5.69 -2.68
C PHE A 29 -2.93 6.35 -3.59
N PRO A 30 -3.25 7.45 -4.28
CA PRO A 30 -2.33 8.13 -5.18
C PRO A 30 -1.38 9.07 -4.42
N PHE A 31 -0.11 9.15 -4.83
CA PHE A 31 0.84 10.11 -4.24
C PHE A 31 0.46 11.57 -4.50
N SER A 32 -0.40 11.86 -5.49
CA SER A 32 -0.97 13.19 -5.71
C SER A 32 -1.81 13.72 -4.53
N ALA A 33 -2.37 12.82 -3.72
CA ALA A 33 -3.13 13.16 -2.51
C ALA A 33 -2.25 13.16 -1.24
N ASN A 34 -0.98 12.74 -1.31
CA ASN A 34 -0.07 12.73 -0.16
C ASN A 34 0.62 14.10 0.02
N ALA A 35 0.55 14.67 1.22
CA ALA A 35 1.11 16.00 1.51
C ALA A 35 2.64 16.05 1.36
N ARG A 36 3.36 15.02 1.79
CA ARG A 36 4.82 14.94 1.68
C ARG A 36 5.28 14.86 0.22
N ALA A 37 4.62 14.02 -0.58
CA ALA A 37 4.85 13.89 -2.01
C ALA A 37 4.64 15.23 -2.75
N ARG A 38 3.58 15.96 -2.38
CA ARG A 38 3.33 17.32 -2.91
C ARG A 38 4.45 18.29 -2.54
N ALA A 39 4.92 18.28 -1.29
CA ALA A 39 6.02 19.13 -0.83
C ALA A 39 7.35 18.82 -1.55
N MET A 40 7.55 17.57 -1.94
CA MET A 40 8.73 17.11 -2.70
C MET A 40 8.60 17.30 -4.22
N LEU A 41 7.47 17.81 -4.72
CA LEU A 41 7.15 17.85 -6.15
C LEU A 41 7.19 16.47 -6.85
N ALA A 42 6.99 15.38 -6.09
CA ALA A 42 7.07 14.01 -6.57
C ALA A 42 5.72 13.30 -6.38
N LYS A 43 4.75 13.62 -7.25
CA LYS A 43 3.33 13.24 -7.09
C LYS A 43 2.91 12.01 -7.88
N ASP A 44 3.77 11.54 -8.78
CA ASP A 44 3.44 10.45 -9.69
C ASP A 44 3.41 9.10 -8.96
N GLY A 45 2.43 8.28 -9.32
CA GLY A 45 2.28 6.92 -8.81
C GLY A 45 1.28 6.77 -7.65
N PHE A 46 1.33 5.62 -7.00
CA PHE A 46 0.37 5.16 -6.00
C PHE A 46 0.93 4.04 -5.12
N VAL A 47 0.26 3.80 -4.00
CA VAL A 47 0.34 2.55 -3.23
C VAL A 47 -0.94 1.75 -3.46
N LYS A 48 -0.83 0.44 -3.66
CA LYS A 48 -1.96 -0.50 -3.74
C LYS A 48 -1.75 -1.64 -2.74
N VAL A 49 -2.75 -1.90 -1.92
CA VAL A 49 -2.80 -3.01 -0.94
C VAL A 49 -3.89 -3.98 -1.38
N LEU A 50 -3.56 -5.27 -1.41
CA LEU A 50 -4.49 -6.37 -1.67
C LEU A 50 -4.67 -7.13 -0.36
N ALA A 51 -5.89 -7.24 0.13
CA ALA A 51 -6.22 -7.90 1.38
C ALA A 51 -7.27 -9.00 1.15
N ASP A 52 -7.15 -10.12 1.85
CA ASP A 52 -8.12 -11.21 1.79
C ASP A 52 -9.53 -10.69 2.14
N ALA A 53 -10.53 -11.13 1.38
CA ALA A 53 -11.89 -10.65 1.53
C ALA A 53 -12.56 -11.12 2.83
N ALA A 54 -12.13 -12.27 3.37
CA ALA A 54 -12.71 -12.87 4.57
C ALA A 54 -11.88 -12.58 5.83
N THR A 55 -10.55 -12.62 5.74
CA THR A 55 -9.66 -12.53 6.91
C THR A 55 -8.98 -11.17 7.07
N ASP A 56 -9.07 -10.29 6.06
CA ASP A 56 -8.34 -9.01 6.00
C ASP A 56 -6.82 -9.13 5.95
N GLN A 57 -6.26 -10.34 5.92
CA GLN A 57 -4.81 -10.56 5.80
C GLN A 57 -4.27 -9.91 4.52
N VAL A 58 -3.16 -9.17 4.61
CA VAL A 58 -2.51 -8.60 3.43
C VAL A 58 -1.89 -9.71 2.58
N LEU A 59 -2.32 -9.78 1.32
CA LEU A 59 -1.90 -10.78 0.34
C LEU A 59 -0.82 -10.24 -0.61
N GLY A 60 -0.77 -8.92 -0.79
CA GLY A 60 0.27 -8.26 -1.57
C GLY A 60 0.18 -6.74 -1.53
N VAL A 61 1.32 -6.09 -1.69
CA VAL A 61 1.44 -4.63 -1.75
C VAL A 61 2.30 -4.24 -2.93
N HIS A 62 1.85 -3.22 -3.67
CA HIS A 62 2.46 -2.76 -4.91
C HIS A 62 2.58 -1.24 -4.87
N ILE A 63 3.79 -0.71 -5.06
CA ILE A 63 4.10 0.70 -4.95
C ILE A 63 4.78 1.16 -6.23
N VAL A 64 4.27 2.23 -6.81
CA VAL A 64 4.95 3.03 -7.83
C VAL A 64 5.05 4.44 -7.25
N GLY A 65 6.24 4.98 -7.06
CA GLY A 65 6.38 6.30 -6.45
C GLY A 65 7.75 6.63 -5.89
N PRO A 66 7.92 7.79 -5.24
CA PRO A 66 9.18 8.15 -4.60
C PRO A 66 9.47 7.21 -3.43
N TYR A 67 10.72 6.72 -3.33
CA TYR A 67 11.17 5.82 -2.26
C TYR A 67 10.35 4.53 -2.11
N ALA A 68 9.81 3.99 -3.20
CA ALA A 68 9.00 2.77 -3.18
C ALA A 68 9.78 1.59 -2.57
N GLY A 69 11.09 1.49 -2.82
CA GLY A 69 11.95 0.44 -2.27
C GLY A 69 12.11 0.51 -0.74
N GLU A 70 12.02 1.69 -0.14
CA GLU A 70 12.05 1.86 1.31
C GLU A 70 10.67 1.60 1.93
N LEU A 71 9.61 2.11 1.29
CA LEU A 71 8.23 1.95 1.77
C LEU A 71 7.77 0.48 1.76
N ILE A 72 8.21 -0.32 0.80
CA ILE A 72 7.78 -1.72 0.69
C ILE A 72 8.25 -2.58 1.88
N ALA A 73 9.29 -2.16 2.60
CA ALA A 73 9.81 -2.89 3.74
C ALA A 73 8.77 -3.00 4.87
N GLU A 74 7.94 -1.97 5.08
CA GLU A 74 6.84 -2.00 6.04
C GLU A 74 5.83 -3.11 5.72
N ALA A 75 5.44 -3.22 4.44
CA ALA A 75 4.54 -4.27 3.97
C ALA A 75 5.16 -5.66 4.10
N ALA A 76 6.46 -5.80 3.80
CA ALA A 76 7.17 -7.07 3.95
C ALA A 76 7.19 -7.54 5.42
N VAL A 77 7.47 -6.63 6.35
CA VAL A 77 7.42 -6.93 7.79
C VAL A 77 6.01 -7.35 8.19
N LEU A 78 4.98 -6.56 7.84
CA LEU A 78 3.59 -6.89 8.17
C LEU A 78 3.19 -8.30 7.67
N MET A 79 3.53 -8.63 6.43
CA MET A 79 3.19 -9.92 5.82
C MET A 79 3.86 -11.11 6.50
N GLU A 80 5.08 -10.94 7.03
CA GLU A 80 5.78 -11.98 7.79
C GLU A 80 5.02 -12.36 9.08
N PHE A 81 4.27 -11.41 9.65
CA PHE A 81 3.40 -11.63 10.81
C PHE A 81 1.95 -11.95 10.44
N ALA A 82 1.65 -12.21 9.17
CA ALA A 82 0.30 -12.41 8.65
C ALA A 82 -0.67 -11.27 9.02
N GLY A 83 -0.15 -10.03 9.06
CA GLY A 83 -0.92 -8.87 9.49
C GLY A 83 -2.07 -8.49 8.55
N ALA A 84 -3.09 -7.86 9.12
CA ALA A 84 -4.28 -7.42 8.43
C ALA A 84 -4.11 -6.02 7.81
N ALA A 85 -4.93 -5.68 6.81
CA ALA A 85 -4.97 -4.31 6.29
C ALA A 85 -5.43 -3.31 7.37
N GLU A 86 -6.30 -3.73 8.28
CA GLU A 86 -6.67 -2.98 9.48
C GLU A 86 -5.45 -2.62 10.36
N ASP A 87 -4.54 -3.57 10.58
CA ASP A 87 -3.35 -3.36 11.39
C ASP A 87 -2.49 -2.25 10.78
N LEU A 88 -2.22 -2.37 9.48
CA LEU A 88 -1.44 -1.38 8.72
C LEU A 88 -2.12 0.00 8.70
N ALA A 89 -3.45 0.03 8.55
CA ALA A 89 -4.25 1.24 8.56
C ALA A 89 -4.26 1.95 9.93
N ARG A 90 -4.24 1.20 11.03
CA ARG A 90 -4.30 1.73 12.40
C ARG A 90 -2.95 2.16 12.95
N ILE A 91 -1.84 1.72 12.36
CA ILE A 91 -0.51 2.20 12.75
C ILE A 91 -0.42 3.73 12.63
N CYS A 92 0.17 4.36 13.65
CA CYS A 92 0.48 5.77 13.67
C CYS A 92 1.67 6.07 12.75
N HIS A 93 1.35 6.41 11.51
CA HIS A 93 2.31 6.94 10.55
C HIS A 93 2.60 8.41 10.87
N ALA A 94 3.87 8.81 10.81
CA ALA A 94 4.28 10.18 11.06
C ALA A 94 3.71 11.13 9.96
N HIS A 95 3.35 12.35 10.35
CA HIS A 95 2.82 13.36 9.44
C HIS A 95 3.74 14.60 9.37
N PRO A 96 4.09 15.12 8.18
CA PRO A 96 3.83 14.56 6.86
C PRO A 96 4.94 13.58 6.41
N THR A 97 4.58 12.37 5.98
CA THR A 97 5.51 11.40 5.38
C THR A 97 4.92 10.67 4.16
N LEU A 98 5.78 10.01 3.38
CA LEU A 98 5.33 9.19 2.25
C LEU A 98 4.64 7.90 2.71
N SER A 99 4.99 7.37 3.89
CA SER A 99 4.37 6.15 4.41
C SER A 99 2.88 6.35 4.73
N GLU A 100 2.41 7.57 4.93
CA GLU A 100 0.97 7.84 5.02
C GLU A 100 0.19 7.38 3.77
N ALA A 101 0.84 7.27 2.59
CA ALA A 101 0.21 6.67 1.42
C ALA A 101 -0.04 5.16 1.58
N VAL A 102 0.83 4.47 2.32
CA VAL A 102 0.67 3.05 2.68
C VAL A 102 -0.52 2.90 3.63
N LYS A 103 -0.57 3.72 4.69
CA LYS A 103 -1.71 3.81 5.61
C LYS A 103 -3.05 4.01 4.90
N GLU A 104 -3.13 4.99 3.99
CA GLU A 104 -4.38 5.31 3.30
C GLU A 104 -4.78 4.22 2.29
N ALA A 105 -3.82 3.57 1.63
CA ALA A 105 -4.11 2.43 0.77
C ALA A 105 -4.62 1.23 1.60
N ALA A 106 -4.08 1.00 2.79
CA ALA A 106 -4.56 -0.01 3.72
C ALA A 106 -5.98 0.32 4.23
N LEU A 107 -6.24 1.58 4.61
CA LEU A 107 -7.57 2.07 4.98
C LEU A 107 -8.58 1.84 3.84
N ALA A 108 -8.17 2.05 2.58
CA ALA A 108 -9.01 1.82 1.42
C ALA A 108 -9.29 0.33 1.13
N ALA A 109 -8.38 -0.58 1.51
CA ALA A 109 -8.61 -2.02 1.40
C ALA A 109 -9.53 -2.52 2.52
N TRP A 110 -9.33 -2.02 3.73
CA TRP A 110 -10.04 -2.45 4.94
C TRP A 110 -11.43 -1.80 5.09
N PHE A 111 -11.53 -0.47 4.98
CA PHE A 111 -12.76 0.29 5.25
C PHE A 111 -12.93 1.50 4.32
N LYS A 112 -12.44 2.68 4.72
CA LYS A 112 -12.54 3.92 3.96
C LYS A 112 -11.32 4.84 4.23
N PRO A 113 -10.65 5.35 3.19
CA PRO A 113 -9.58 6.33 3.36
C PRO A 113 -10.11 7.69 3.81
N ILE A 114 -9.24 8.52 4.37
CA ILE A 114 -9.59 9.86 4.89
C ILE A 114 -9.30 10.94 3.85
N HIS A 115 -8.29 10.74 3.01
CA HIS A 115 -7.73 11.80 2.16
C HIS A 115 -8.06 11.68 0.66
N ILE A 116 -9.02 10.82 0.27
CA ILE A 116 -9.60 10.72 -1.08
C ILE A 116 -11.11 10.52 -1.07
#